data_AF-A0A970FYU0-F1
#
_entry.id   AF-A0A970FYU0-F1
#
_cell.length_a   1.000
_cell.length_b   1.000
_cell.length_c   1.000
_cell.angle_alpha   90.00
_cell.angle_beta   90.00
_cell.angle_gamma   90.00
#
_symmetry.space_group_name_H-M   'P 1'
#
loop_
_entity.id
_entity.type
_entity.pdbx_description
1 polymer ?
#
loop_
_entity_poly.entity_id
_entity_poly.type
_entity_poly.pdbx_seq_one_letter_code
_entity_poly.pdbx_strand_id
1 'polypeptide(L)' 'WYSLSITRLTARLRCLYAPVREAFLAQGHCQRFLCSDGIHPNEEGHQLMESVFTRLGEQVISQSFSPA' A
#
# COMPACT_ATOMS: atom_id res chain seq x y z
N TRP A 1 6.18 12.32 9.89
CA TRP A 1 5.03 13.26 9.87
C TRP A 1 4.05 12.95 8.75
N TYR A 2 4.44 12.96 7.46
CA TYR A 2 3.49 12.72 6.34
C TYR A 2 2.70 11.40 6.41
N SER A 3 3.37 10.23 6.43
CA SER A 3 2.70 8.92 6.43
C SER A 3 1.80 8.70 7.67
N LEU A 4 2.21 9.20 8.84
CA LEU A 4 1.38 9.18 10.04
C LEU A 4 0.12 10.06 9.91
N SER A 5 0.22 11.21 9.24
CA SER A 5 -0.94 12.08 9.00
C SER A 5 -1.93 11.43 8.04
N ILE A 6 -1.46 10.74 7.00
CA ILE A 6 -2.33 10.02 6.05
C ILE A 6 -3.06 8.86 6.75
N THR A 7 -2.37 8.06 7.55
CA THR A 7 -2.99 6.94 8.30
C THR A 7 -4.01 7.43 9.34
N ARG A 8 -3.73 8.55 10.02
CA ARG A 8 -4.71 9.17 10.93
C ARG A 8 -5.94 9.71 10.19
N LEU A 9 -5.73 10.34 9.04
CA LEU A 9 -6.82 10.92 8.25
C LEU A 9 -7.75 9.84 7.71
N THR A 10 -7.19 8.75 7.17
CA THR A 10 -7.97 7.62 6.64
C THR A 10 -8.81 6.95 7.72
N ALA A 11 -8.23 6.72 8.91
CA ALA A 11 -8.97 6.23 10.07
C ALA A 11 -10.12 7.18 10.49
N ARG A 12 -9.86 8.49 10.53
CA ARG A 12 -10.88 9.49 10.89
C ARG A 12 -12.04 9.54 9.89
N LEU A 13 -11.74 9.43 8.59
CA LEU A 13 -12.73 9.52 7.52
C LEU A 13 -13.37 8.17 7.17
N ARG A 14 -12.93 7.07 7.79
CA ARG A 14 -13.35 5.70 7.47
C ARG A 14 -13.22 5.38 5.99
N CYS A 15 -12.15 5.87 5.36
CA CYS A 15 -11.85 5.55 3.97
C CYS A 15 -10.77 4.47 3.88
N LEU A 16 -10.72 3.82 2.72
CA LEU A 16 -9.74 2.79 2.43
C LEU A 16 -8.33 3.37 2.45
N TYR A 17 -7.38 2.56 2.93
CA TYR A 17 -5.97 2.91 2.97
C TYR A 17 -5.16 1.80 2.29
N ALA A 18 -4.38 2.16 1.28
CA ALA A 18 -3.41 1.27 0.63
C ALA A 18 -2.04 1.39 1.34
N PRO A 19 -1.58 0.37 2.08
CA PRO A 19 -0.34 0.43 2.87
C PRO A 19 0.91 0.19 2.00
N VAL A 20 1.08 0.98 0.94
CA VAL A 20 2.19 0.82 -0.02
C VAL A 20 3.54 1.03 0.67
N ARG A 21 3.67 2.08 1.48
CA ARG A 21 4.93 2.39 2.18
C ARG A 21 5.36 1.26 3.11
N GLU A 22 4.41 0.72 3.86
CA GLU A 22 4.62 -0.38 4.80
C GLU A 22 5.07 -1.64 4.05
N ALA A 23 4.49 -1.91 2.88
CA ALA A 23 4.90 -3.03 2.04
C ALA A 23 6.36 -2.94 1.58
N PHE A 24 6.84 -1.74 1.20
CA PHE A 24 8.26 -1.52 0.89
C PHE A 24 9.13 -1.71 2.13
N LEU A 25 8.77 -1.10 3.25
CA LEU A 25 9.57 -1.17 4.49
C LEU A 25 9.68 -2.59 5.07
N ALA A 26 8.66 -3.42 4.88
CA ALA A 26 8.67 -4.82 5.30
C ALA A 26 9.75 -5.66 4.60
N GLN A 27 10.27 -5.21 3.46
CA GLN A 27 11.32 -5.92 2.72
C GLN A 27 12.72 -5.71 3.31
N GLY A 28 12.91 -4.71 4.18
CA GLY A 28 14.21 -4.33 4.75
C GLY A 28 15.13 -3.62 3.75
N HIS A 29 15.44 -4.25 2.60
CA HIS A 29 16.28 -3.72 1.54
C HIS A 29 15.46 -3.08 0.41
N CYS A 30 14.77 -1.97 0.71
CA CYS A 30 13.91 -1.28 -0.25
C CYS A 30 14.61 -0.88 -1.57
N GLN A 31 15.94 -0.73 -1.55
CA GLN A 31 16.75 -0.38 -2.74
C GLN A 31 16.54 -1.35 -3.91
N ARG A 32 16.29 -2.64 -3.63
CA ARG A 32 15.97 -3.63 -4.68
C ARG A 32 14.72 -3.28 -5.48
N PHE A 33 13.80 -2.52 -4.88
CA PHE A 33 12.51 -2.16 -5.45
C PHE A 33 12.49 -0.75 -6.04
N LEU A 34 13.63 -0.04 -6.00
CA LEU A 34 13.75 1.34 -6.44
C LEU A 34 14.69 1.45 -7.64
N CYS A 35 14.42 2.43 -8.49
CA CYS A 35 15.34 2.89 -9.51
C CYS A 35 16.62 3.48 -8.87
N SER A 36 17.65 3.71 -9.68
CA SER A 36 18.93 4.28 -9.22
C SER A 36 18.81 5.68 -8.60
N ASP A 37 17.70 6.39 -8.84
CA ASP A 37 17.41 7.67 -8.20
C ASP A 37 16.94 7.55 -6.74
N GLY A 38 16.66 6.33 -6.27
CA GLY A 38 16.27 6.04 -4.90
C GLY A 38 14.86 6.51 -4.51
N ILE A 39 14.03 6.97 -5.45
CA ILE A 39 12.67 7.45 -5.16
C ILE A 39 11.59 6.84 -6.06
N HIS A 40 11.91 6.46 -7.30
CA HIS A 40 10.94 5.82 -8.18
C HIS A 40 10.98 4.30 -8.00
N PRO A 41 9.83 3.61 -8.01
CA PRO A 41 9.80 2.16 -8.07
C PRO A 41 10.38 1.66 -9.40
N ASN A 42 11.13 0.56 -9.35
CA ASN A 42 11.50 -0.19 -10.56
C ASN A 42 10.43 -1.26 -10.87
N GLU A 43 10.70 -2.18 -11.80
CA GLU A 43 9.76 -3.24 -12.16
C GLU A 43 9.30 -4.08 -10.95
N GLU A 44 10.23 -4.54 -10.10
CA GLU A 44 9.89 -5.28 -8.89
C GLU A 44 9.11 -4.41 -7.89
N GLY A 45 9.43 -3.11 -7.80
CA GLY A 45 8.70 -2.15 -7.00
C GLY A 45 7.26 -1.94 -7.47
N HIS A 46 7.04 -1.90 -8.79
CA HIS A 46 5.70 -1.82 -9.37
C HIS A 46 4.90 -3.10 -9.12
N GLN A 47 5.51 -4.29 -9.21
CA GLN A 47 4.87 -5.56 -8.85
C GLN A 47 4.48 -5.60 -7.36
N LEU A 48 5.33 -5.08 -6.48
CA LEU A 48 5.00 -4.94 -5.06
C LEU A 48 3.79 -4.02 -4.86
N MET A 49 3.75 -2.87 -5.54
CA MET A 49 2.61 -1.95 -5.50
C MET A 49 1.33 -2.61 -6.00
N GLU A 50 1.38 -3.32 -7.13
CA GLU A 50 0.25 -4.07 -7.68
C GLU A 50 -0.31 -5.05 -6.65
N SER A 51 0.55 -5.83 -5.98
CA SER A 51 0.10 -6.79 -4.95
C SER A 51 -0.66 -6.11 -3.79
N VAL A 52 -0.27 -4.89 -3.41
CA VAL A 52 -0.95 -4.10 -2.36
C VAL A 52 -2.33 -3.67 -2.84
N PHE A 53 -2.44 -3.19 -4.07
CA PHE A 53 -3.71 -2.72 -4.63
C PHE A 53 -4.69 -3.86 -4.88
N THR A 54 -4.22 -4.99 -5.42
CA THR A 54 -5.05 -6.18 -5.62
C THR A 54 -5.64 -6.69 -4.31
N ARG A 55 -4.80 -6.82 -3.26
CA ARG A 55 -5.27 -7.24 -1.93
C ARG A 55 -6.29 -6.27 -1.34
N LEU A 56 -6.09 -4.96 -1.52
CA LEU A 56 -7.07 -3.97 -1.08
C LEU A 56 -8.40 -4.14 -1.82
N GLY A 57 -8.36 -4.35 -3.14
CA GLY A 57 -9.54 -4.64 -3.95
C GLY A 57 -10.31 -5.89 -3.47
N GLU A 58 -9.59 -6.98 -3.19
CA GLU A 58 -10.16 -8.21 -2.62
C GLU A 58 -10.86 -7.97 -1.28
N GLN A 59 -10.25 -7.19 -0.40
CA GLN A 59 -10.85 -6.82 0.89
C GLN A 59 -12.14 -6.02 0.70
N VAL A 60 -12.17 -5.07 -0.22
CA VAL A 60 -13.38 -4.28 -0.53
C VAL A 60 -14.49 -5.15 -1.09
N ILE A 61 -14.16 -6.05 -2.02
CA ILE A 61 -15.12 -6.97 -2.61
C ILE A 61 -15.68 -7.91 -1.53
N SER A 62 -14.82 -8.54 -0.72
CA SER A 62 -15.25 -9.45 0.34
C SER A 62 -16.14 -8.78 1.41
N GLN A 63 -15.89 -7.51 1.73
CA GLN A 63 -16.70 -6.75 2.68
C GLN A 63 -18.06 -6.31 2.10
N SER A 64 -18.18 -6.24 0.78
CA SER A 64 -19.42 -5.87 0.08
C SER A 64 -20.41 -7.05 -0.05
N PHE A 65 -19.98 -8.27 0.28
CA PHE A 65 -20.77 -9.50 0.17
C PHE A 65 -21.07 -10.20 1.51
N SER A 66 -20.96 -9.52 2.66
CA SER A 66 -21.49 -10.07 3.92
C SER A 66 -23.02 -10.00 3.91
N PRO A 67 -23.74 -11.15 3.93
CA PRO A 67 -25.19 -11.14 4.03
C PRO A 67 -25.59 -10.64 5.43
N ALA A 68 -26.59 -9.77 5.45
CA ALA A 68 -27.27 -9.33 6.67
C ALA A 68 -28.07 -10.47 7.32
#